data_AF-A0A0K9YQ35-F1
#
_entry.id   AF-A0A0K9YQ35-F1
#
_cell.length_a   1.000
_cell.length_b   1.000
_cell.length_c   1.000
_cell.angle_alpha   90.00
_cell.angle_beta   90.00
_cell.angle_gamma   90.00
#
_symmetry.space_group_name_H-M   'P 1'
#
loop_
_entity.id
_entity.type
_entity.pdbx_description
1 polymer ?
#
loop_
_entity_poly.entity_id
_entity_poly.type
_entity_poly.pdbx_seq_one_letter_code
_entity_poly.pdbx_strand_id
1 'polypeptide(L)'
;MHYYGNETIMSLEQVLRLKPSEVRILEWVRTYEFLENSFGIDESVPYFLEIKLEVEGVRIRKNRILEFPEFSCEEERSFADVEQAIKVFHEWAQQILSKREGE
;
A
#
# COMPACT_ATOMS: atom_id res chain seq x y z
N MET A 1 21.44 15.37 -5.59
CA MET A 1 21.32 13.90 -5.56
C MET A 1 19.84 13.57 -5.58
N HIS A 2 19.34 13.00 -6.69
CA HIS A 2 18.01 12.41 -6.70
C HIS A 2 18.16 11.00 -6.12
N TYR A 3 17.88 10.85 -4.83
CA TYR A 3 17.71 9.53 -4.25
C TYR A 3 16.44 8.96 -4.87
N TYR A 4 16.59 8.05 -5.84
CA TYR A 4 15.51 7.14 -6.16
C TYR A 4 15.32 6.29 -4.91
N GLY A 5 14.42 6.70 -4.01
CA GLY A 5 14.03 5.87 -2.88
C GLY A 5 13.64 4.51 -3.44
N ASN A 6 14.31 3.44 -2.96
CA ASN A 6 14.06 2.09 -3.43
C ASN A 6 12.61 1.76 -3.05
N GLU A 7 11.72 1.83 -4.04
CA GLU A 7 10.34 1.38 -3.89
C GLU A 7 10.36 -0.06 -3.39
N THR A 8 9.78 -0.28 -2.21
CA THR A 8 9.64 -1.61 -1.64
C THR A 8 8.24 -2.11 -1.93
N ILE A 9 8.14 -3.17 -2.72
CA ILE A 9 6.85 -3.80 -3.04
C ILE A 9 6.64 -5.00 -2.13
N MET A 10 5.46 -5.11 -1.51
CA MET A 10 5.11 -6.22 -0.62
C MET A 10 3.61 -6.56 -0.68
N SER A 11 3.18 -7.69 -0.13
CA SER A 11 1.76 -8.08 -0.17
C SER A 11 0.89 -7.26 0.80
N LEU A 12 -0.43 -7.32 0.60
CA LEU A 12 -1.40 -6.69 1.52
C LEU A 12 -1.27 -7.28 2.95
N GLU A 13 -0.98 -8.57 3.08
CA GLU A 13 -0.75 -9.23 4.37
C GLU A 13 0.56 -8.81 5.01
N GLN A 14 1.60 -8.59 4.21
CA GLN A 14 2.90 -8.09 4.70
C GLN A 14 2.76 -6.67 5.24
N VAL A 15 2.03 -5.79 4.54
CA VAL A 15 1.84 -4.41 5.04
C VAL A 15 1.07 -4.36 6.34
N LEU A 16 0.17 -5.31 6.65
CA LEU A 16 -0.52 -5.33 7.95
C LEU A 16 0.42 -5.52 9.16
N ARG A 17 1.65 -6.00 8.92
CA ARG A 17 2.68 -6.19 9.94
C ARG A 17 3.72 -5.09 9.94
N LEU A 18 3.63 -4.15 8.99
CA LEU A 18 4.58 -3.07 8.81
C LEU A 18 4.56 -2.14 10.02
N LYS A 19 5.74 -1.79 10.52
CA LYS A 19 5.89 -0.88 11.67
C LYS A 19 6.24 0.54 11.22
N PRO A 20 5.89 1.56 12.01
CA PRO A 20 6.29 2.94 11.73
C PRO A 20 7.81 3.12 11.55
N SER A 21 8.63 2.35 12.27
CA SER A 21 10.09 2.38 12.12
C SER A 21 10.55 1.85 10.77
N GLU A 22 9.86 0.85 10.22
CA GLU A 22 10.20 0.26 8.91
C GLU A 22 9.83 1.21 7.78
N VAL A 23 8.68 1.88 7.85
CA VAL A 23 8.31 2.93 6.87
C VAL A 23 9.35 4.04 6.82
N ARG A 24 9.92 4.45 7.96
CA ARG A 24 10.99 5.46 8.01
C ARG A 24 12.30 5.01 7.37
N ILE A 25 12.57 3.70 7.36
CA ILE A 25 13.78 3.13 6.77
C ILE A 25 13.58 2.89 5.27
N LEU A 26 12.40 2.38 4.90
CA LEU A 26 12.07 2.02 3.52
C LEU A 26 11.70 3.24 2.69
N GLU A 27 11.18 4.29 3.31
CA GLU A 27 10.75 5.58 2.73
C GLU A 27 9.61 5.49 1.71
N TRP A 28 9.48 4.41 0.96
CA TRP A 28 8.42 4.19 -0.01
C TRP A 28 8.05 2.71 -0.08
N VAL A 29 6.81 2.41 0.30
CA VAL A 29 6.22 1.07 0.22
C VAL A 29 5.00 1.10 -0.69
N ARG A 30 4.90 0.11 -1.59
CA ARG A 30 3.71 -0.16 -2.41
C ARG A 30 3.23 -1.59 -2.18
N THR A 31 1.93 -1.85 -2.29
CA THR A 31 1.42 -3.22 -2.29
C THR A 31 1.43 -3.81 -3.70
N TYR A 32 1.49 -5.14 -3.80
CA TYR A 32 1.24 -5.85 -5.06
C TYR A 32 -0.18 -5.57 -5.60
N GLU A 33 -0.29 -5.65 -6.91
CA GLU A 33 -1.53 -5.65 -7.69
C GLU A 33 -2.18 -7.04 -7.76
N PHE A 34 -1.54 -8.05 -7.15
CA PHE A 34 -1.97 -9.45 -7.14
C PHE A 34 -1.81 -10.06 -5.74
N LEU A 35 -2.62 -11.06 -5.43
CA LEU A 35 -2.47 -11.92 -4.26
C LEU A 35 -2.26 -13.35 -4.74
N GLU A 36 -1.22 -14.01 -4.23
CA GLU A 36 -1.00 -15.44 -4.45
C GLU A 36 -2.01 -16.23 -3.63
N ASN A 37 -2.91 -16.97 -4.28
CA ASN A 37 -3.85 -17.83 -3.58
C ASN A 37 -3.20 -19.16 -3.15
N SER A 38 -3.94 -19.98 -2.38
CA SER A 38 -3.50 -21.28 -1.85
C SER A 38 -3.02 -22.30 -2.91
N PHE A 39 -3.31 -22.03 -4.18
CA PHE A 39 -2.96 -22.87 -5.32
C PHE A 39 -1.79 -22.29 -6.14
N GLY A 40 -1.16 -21.20 -5.68
CA GLY A 40 -0.08 -20.51 -6.38
C GLY A 40 -0.56 -19.73 -7.61
N ILE A 41 -1.85 -19.35 -7.65
CA ILE A 41 -2.43 -18.55 -8.74
C ILE A 41 -2.54 -17.11 -8.25
N ASP A 42 -1.96 -16.19 -9.01
CA ASP A 42 -2.04 -14.75 -8.78
C ASP A 42 -3.42 -14.23 -9.16
N GLU A 43 -4.21 -13.82 -8.16
CA GLU A 43 -5.49 -13.18 -8.38
C GLU A 43 -5.35 -11.66 -8.27
N SER A 44 -5.76 -10.93 -9.31
CA SER A 44 -5.72 -9.46 -9.32
C SER A 44 -6.52 -8.87 -8.18
N VAL A 45 -5.90 -7.99 -7.39
CA VAL A 45 -6.63 -7.16 -6.42
C VAL A 45 -7.16 -5.90 -7.11
N PRO A 46 -8.35 -5.42 -6.73
CA PRO A 46 -8.93 -4.22 -7.35
C PRO A 46 -8.19 -2.93 -6.96
N TYR A 47 -7.31 -2.99 -5.94
CA TYR A 47 -6.55 -1.86 -5.46
C TYR A 47 -5.12 -2.25 -5.10
N PHE A 48 -4.19 -1.31 -5.31
CA PHE A 48 -2.90 -1.31 -4.62
C PHE A 48 -2.77 -0.05 -3.77
N LEU A 49 -2.01 -0.15 -2.69
CA LEU A 49 -1.77 0.93 -1.75
C LEU A 49 -0.33 1.42 -1.87
N GLU A 50 -0.12 2.71 -1.61
CA GLU A 50 1.21 3.33 -1.48
C GLU A 50 1.29 4.07 -0.15
N ILE A 51 2.41 3.96 0.54
CA ILE A 51 2.82 4.84 1.64
C ILE A 51 4.22 5.37 1.36
N LYS A 52 4.38 6.68 1.40
CA LYS A 52 5.62 7.37 1.04
C LYS A 52 5.95 8.47 2.04
N LEU A 53 7.17 8.44 2.54
CA LEU A 53 7.77 9.52 3.31
C LEU A 53 8.21 10.63 2.35
N GLU A 54 7.72 11.83 2.58
CA GLU A 54 8.04 13.03 1.84
C GLU A 54 8.65 14.08 2.78
N VAL A 55 9.17 15.18 2.22
CA VAL A 55 9.85 16.23 3.00
C VAL A 55 8.92 16.85 4.06
N GLU A 56 7.63 16.97 3.75
CA GLU A 56 6.64 17.65 4.59
C GLU A 56 5.80 16.67 5.45
N GLY A 57 6.02 15.36 5.34
CA GLY A 57 5.23 14.38 6.06
C GLY A 57 5.16 13.03 5.35
N VAL A 58 4.02 12.36 5.48
CA VAL A 58 3.79 11.02 4.93
C VAL A 58 2.55 11.06 4.07
N ARG A 59 2.67 10.65 2.82
CA ARG A 59 1.55 10.49 1.89
C ARG A 59 1.17 9.04 1.78
N ILE A 60 -0.13 8.75 1.81
CA ILE A 60 -0.69 7.45 1.45
C ILE A 60 -1.65 7.59 0.28
N ARG A 61 -1.69 6.59 -0.59
CA ARG A 61 -2.64 6.50 -1.70
C ARG A 61 -3.30 5.14 -1.75
N LYS A 62 -4.57 5.16 -2.11
CA LYS A 62 -5.36 4.02 -2.50
C LYS A 62 -5.64 4.13 -3.99
N ASN A 63 -5.00 3.27 -4.78
CA ASN A 63 -5.07 3.30 -6.22
C ASN A 63 -5.94 2.15 -6.70
N ARG A 64 -7.00 2.47 -7.45
CA ARG A 64 -7.90 1.50 -8.06
C ARG A 64 -7.35 1.08 -9.42
N ILE A 65 -7.16 -0.21 -9.62
CA ILE A 65 -6.76 -0.76 -10.92
C ILE A 65 -8.00 -0.76 -11.81
N LEU A 66 -7.89 -0.13 -12.99
CA LEU A 66 -8.94 -0.10 -14.01
C LEU A 66 -8.73 -1.27 -14.97
N GLU A 67 -7.57 -1.26 -15.62
CA GLU A 67 -7.09 -2.30 -16.53
C GLU A 67 -5.57 -2.22 -16.54
N PHE A 68 -4.88 -3.12 -15.83
CA PHE A 68 -3.43 -3.01 -15.63
C PHE A 68 -2.68 -2.82 -16.96
N PRO A 69 -1.80 -1.80 -17.09
CA PRO A 69 -1.23 -0.98 -16.02
C PRO A 69 -2.01 0.31 -15.66
N GLU A 70 -3.21 0.52 -16.20
CA GLU A 70 -4.04 1.69 -15.92
C GLU A 70 -4.69 1.64 -14.54
N PHE A 71 -4.56 2.73 -13.79
CA PHE A 71 -5.16 2.91 -12.48
C PHE A 71 -5.59 4.36 -12.26
N SER A 72 -6.50 4.57 -11.31
CA SER A 72 -6.88 5.88 -10.81
C SER A 72 -6.61 5.98 -9.31
N CYS A 73 -6.15 7.15 -8.85
CA CYS A 73 -6.05 7.42 -7.42
C CYS A 73 -7.47 7.65 -6.89
N GLU A 74 -8.00 6.68 -6.15
CA GLU A 74 -9.34 6.77 -5.55
C GLU A 74 -9.31 7.64 -4.30
N GLU A 75 -8.24 7.51 -3.52
CA GLU A 75 -8.08 8.27 -2.29
C GLU A 75 -6.61 8.59 -2.03
N GLU A 76 -6.34 9.82 -1.61
CA GLU A 76 -5.02 10.29 -1.19
C GLU A 76 -5.16 11.01 0.15
N ARG A 77 -4.24 10.73 1.08
CA ARG A 77 -4.17 11.42 2.37
C ARG A 77 -2.72 11.72 2.73
N SER A 78 -2.53 12.83 3.41
CA SER A 78 -1.21 13.27 3.90
C SER A 78 -1.27 13.47 5.41
N PHE A 79 -0.20 13.08 6.10
CA PHE A 79 -0.09 13.09 7.55
C PHE A 79 1.25 13.73 7.96
N ALA A 80 1.27 14.39 9.12
CA ALA A 80 2.50 14.96 9.66
C ALA A 80 3.47 13.88 10.18
N ASP A 81 2.97 12.70 10.54
CA ASP A 81 3.76 11.61 11.10
C ASP A 81 3.35 10.24 10.53
N VAL A 82 4.27 9.28 10.67
CA VAL A 82 4.11 7.91 10.17
C VAL A 82 3.11 7.13 11.01
N GLU A 83 3.03 7.41 12.31
CA GLU A 83 2.13 6.73 13.24
C GLU A 83 0.66 6.90 12.88
N GLN A 84 0.27 8.08 12.39
CA GLN A 84 -1.08 8.35 11.90
C GLN A 84 -1.30 7.73 10.52
N ALA A 85 -0.34 7.92 9.60
CA ALA A 85 -0.44 7.40 8.24
C ALA A 85 -0.59 5.88 8.22
N ILE A 86 0.21 5.16 9.00
CA ILE A 86 0.24 3.70 8.98
C ILE A 86 -1.05 3.07 9.52
N LYS A 87 -1.74 3.74 10.46
CA LYS A 87 -3.03 3.26 10.97
C LYS A 87 -4.07 3.23 9.84
N VAL A 88 -4.20 4.34 9.12
CA VAL A 88 -5.13 4.44 7.99
C VAL A 88 -4.70 3.52 6.84
N PHE A 89 -3.40 3.38 6.61
CA PHE A 89 -2.85 2.45 5.64
C PHE A 89 -3.22 0.99 5.94
N HIS A 90 -3.12 0.57 7.21
CA HIS A 90 -3.56 -0.75 7.65
C HIS A 90 -5.07 -0.93 7.54
N GLU A 91 -5.87 0.08 7.90
CA GLU A 91 -7.32 0.04 7.74
C GLU A 91 -7.72 -0.19 6.29
N TRP A 92 -7.07 0.47 5.33
CA TRP A 92 -7.32 0.24 3.91
C TRP A 92 -6.90 -1.17 3.47
N ALA A 93 -5.74 -1.66 3.92
CA ALA A 93 -5.30 -3.01 3.59
C ALA A 93 -6.28 -4.07 4.12
N GLN A 94 -6.75 -3.91 5.37
CA GLN A 94 -7.77 -4.78 5.96
C GLN A 94 -9.08 -4.73 5.16
N GLN A 95 -9.55 -3.54 4.78
CA GLN A 95 -10.78 -3.40 3.99
C GLN A 95 -10.69 -4.09 2.64
N ILE A 96 -9.53 -4.05 1.98
CA ILE A 96 -9.33 -4.72 0.69
C ILE A 96 -9.37 -6.24 0.89
N LEU A 97 -8.69 -6.76 1.91
CA LEU A 97 -8.66 -8.19 2.23
C LEU A 97 -10.03 -8.72 2.67
N SER A 98 -10.73 -8.02 3.56
CA SER A 98 -12.05 -8.45 4.08
C SER A 98 -13.16 -8.44 3.03
N LYS A 99 -13.08 -7.56 2.02
CA LYS A 99 -14.05 -7.58 0.90
C LYS A 99 -13.99 -8.87 0.08
N ARG A 100 -12.85 -9.57 0.09
CA ARG A 100 -12.68 -10.86 -0.60
C ARG A 100 -13.16 -12.06 0.19
N GLU A 101 -13.05 -12.06 1.53
CA GLU A 101 -13.54 -13.19 2.34
C GLU A 101 -15.08 -13.35 2.30
N GLY A 102 -15.80 -12.34 1.81
CA GLY A 102 -17.25 -12.34 1.65
C GLY A 102 -17.76 -12.61 0.23
N GLU A 103 -16.87 -12.81 -0.75
CA GLU A 103 -17.20 -13.22 -2.13
C GLU A 103 -17.00 -14.74 -2.30
#